data_AF-A0A382SNN8-F1
#
_entry.id   AF-A0A382SNN8-F1
#
_cell.length_a   1.000
_cell.length_b   1.000
_cell.length_c   1.000
_cell.angle_alpha   90.00
_cell.angle_beta   90.00
_cell.angle_gamma   90.00
#
_symmetry.space_group_name_H-M   'P 1'
#
loop_
_entity.id
_entity.type
_entity.pdbx_description
1 polymer ?
#
loop_
_entity_poly.entity_id
_entity_poly.type
_entity_poly.pdbx_seq_one_letter_code
_entity_poly.pdbx_strand_id
1 'polypeptide(L)' 'GKDSKIVDKIAAGKLNKFISENTLLDQEWIMEPKKKVTDVLKDAAGKGKIEVIKFVRFKVGEGI' A
#
# COMPACT_ATOMS: atom_id res chain seq x y z
N GLY A 1 -9.99 23.53 -22.56
CA GLY A 1 -9.13 22.42 -22.11
C GLY A 1 -8.66 22.73 -20.71
N LYS A 2 -8.74 21.77 -19.78
CA LYS A 2 -8.27 22.00 -18.40
C LYS A 2 -6.74 22.13 -18.42
N ASP A 3 -6.24 23.08 -17.63
CA ASP A 3 -4.82 23.42 -17.48
C ASP A 3 -3.98 22.17 -17.17
N SER A 4 -2.93 21.90 -17.95
CA SER A 4 -2.13 20.66 -17.90
C SER A 4 -1.63 20.35 -16.48
N LYS A 5 -1.26 21.40 -15.73
CA LYS A 5 -0.76 21.28 -14.35
C LYS A 5 -1.78 20.67 -13.39
N ILE A 6 -3.07 20.89 -13.62
CA ILE A 6 -4.14 20.34 -12.78
C ILE A 6 -4.33 18.86 -13.10
N VAL A 7 -4.26 18.50 -14.37
CA VAL A 7 -4.37 17.10 -14.83
C VAL A 7 -3.23 16.26 -14.28
N ASP A 8 -2.00 16.77 -14.31
CA ASP A 8 -0.82 16.06 -13.78
C ASP A 8 -0.92 15.83 -12.27
N LYS A 9 -1.38 16.82 -11.51
CA LYS A 9 -1.62 16.67 -10.06
C LYS A 9 -2.69 15.62 -9.76
N ILE A 10 -3.77 15.58 -10.56
CA ILE A 10 -4.83 14.57 -10.40
C ILE A 10 -4.28 13.17 -10.72
N ALA A 11 -3.50 13.03 -11.78
CA ALA A 11 -2.88 11.76 -12.16
C ALA A 11 -1.92 11.25 -11.08
N ALA A 12 -1.05 12.12 -10.55
CA ALA A 12 -0.15 11.80 -9.45
C ALA A 12 -0.90 11.35 -8.18
N GLY A 13 -1.99 12.05 -7.83
CA GLY A 13 -2.84 11.65 -6.69
C GLY A 13 -3.47 10.27 -6.87
N LYS A 14 -3.96 9.95 -8.08
CA LYS A 14 -4.50 8.62 -8.40
C LYS A 14 -3.43 7.54 -8.34
N LEU A 15 -2.23 7.82 -8.86
CA LEU A 15 -1.12 6.88 -8.81
C LEU A 15 -0.69 6.60 -7.37
N ASN A 16 -0.55 7.64 -6.53
CA ASN A 16 -0.22 7.48 -5.12
C ASN A 16 -1.29 6.67 -4.38
N LYS A 17 -2.57 6.91 -4.67
CA LYS A 17 -3.67 6.12 -4.12
C LYS A 17 -3.57 4.65 -4.56
N PHE A 18 -3.32 4.41 -5.85
CA PHE A 18 -3.14 3.06 -6.38
C PHE A 18 -2.00 2.31 -5.69
N ILE A 19 -0.86 2.98 -5.47
CA ILE A 19 0.27 2.41 -4.74
C ILE A 19 -0.17 2.04 -3.31
N SER A 20 -0.75 2.98 -2.56
CA SER A 20 -1.20 2.71 -1.18
C SER A 20 -2.23 1.58 -1.07
N GLU A 21 -3.06 1.36 -2.09
CA GLU A 21 -4.07 0.30 -2.08
C GLU A 21 -3.56 -1.05 -2.60
N ASN A 22 -2.54 -1.07 -3.48
CA ASN A 22 -2.08 -2.30 -4.14
C ASN A 22 -0.72 -2.82 -3.64
N THR A 23 0.05 -2.03 -2.90
CA THR A 23 1.31 -2.51 -2.29
C THR A 23 1.05 -2.92 -0.85
N LEU A 24 1.40 -4.16 -0.49
CA LEU A 24 1.23 -4.68 0.87
C LEU A 24 1.86 -3.77 1.92
N LEU A 25 3.00 -3.16 1.60
CA LEU A 25 3.77 -2.33 2.52
C LEU A 25 3.10 -0.98 2.84
N ASP A 26 2.47 -0.34 1.85
CA ASP A 26 1.86 0.98 2.04
C ASP A 26 0.39 0.94 2.48
N GLN A 27 -0.20 -0.26 2.53
CA GLN A 27 -1.56 -0.47 3.02
C GLN A 27 -1.69 -0.12 4.51
N GLU A 28 -2.88 0.35 4.88
CA GLU A 28 -3.29 0.52 6.27
C GLU A 28 -3.38 -0.85 6.96
N TRP A 29 -2.91 -0.92 8.21
CA TRP A 29 -2.95 -2.14 8.97
C TRP A 29 -4.36 -2.41 9.49
N ILE A 30 -4.90 -3.60 9.21
CA ILE A 30 -6.30 -3.97 9.52
C ILE A 30 -6.61 -3.83 11.03
N MET A 31 -5.65 -4.15 11.91
CA MET A 31 -5.85 -4.06 13.35
C MET A 31 -5.69 -2.63 13.89
N GLU A 32 -4.91 -1.79 13.20
CA GLU A 32 -4.65 -0.40 13.59
C GLU A 32 -4.56 0.47 12.33
N PRO A 33 -5.70 0.98 11.82
CA PRO A 33 -5.74 1.69 10.53
C PRO A 33 -4.87 2.96 10.49
N LYS A 34 -4.44 3.47 11.65
CA LYS A 34 -3.53 4.62 11.76
C LYS A 34 -2.09 4.29 11.38
N LYS A 35 -1.73 3.02 11.28
CA LYS A 35 -0.38 2.55 10.94
C LYS A 35 -0.37 1.87 9.59
N LYS A 36 0.74 1.99 8.86
CA LYS A 36 1.00 1.18 7.67
C LYS A 36 1.58 -0.18 8.06
N VAL A 37 1.48 -1.15 7.16
CA VAL A 37 2.16 -2.45 7.33
C VAL A 37 3.67 -2.27 7.54
N THR A 38 4.32 -1.33 6.86
CA THR A 38 5.74 -1.00 7.13
C THR A 38 6.03 -0.59 8.56
N ASP A 39 5.13 0.16 9.19
CA ASP A 39 5.34 0.66 10.54
C ASP A 39 5.18 -0.46 11.54
N VAL A 40 4.19 -1.33 11.34
CA VAL A 40 4.01 -2.54 12.14
C VAL A 40 5.21 -3.49 12.01
N LEU A 41 5.75 -3.66 10.80
CA LEU A 41 6.95 -4.48 10.58
C LEU A 41 8.18 -3.91 11.31
N LYS A 42 8.35 -2.59 11.30
CA LYS A 42 9.44 -1.92 12.03
C LYS A 42 9.26 -2.03 13.54
N ASP A 43 8.05 -1.79 14.05
CA ASP A 43 7.71 -1.91 15.46
C ASP A 43 7.98 -3.34 15.96
N ALA A 44 7.58 -4.35 15.18
CA ALA A 44 7.83 -5.75 15.49
C ALA A 44 9.31 -6.16 15.38
N ALA A 45 10.07 -5.55 14.46
CA ALA A 45 11.49 -5.85 14.28
C ALA A 45 12.36 -5.33 15.43
N GLY A 46 11.93 -4.26 16.12
CA GLY A 46 12.70 -3.62 17.19
C GLY A 46 14.06 -3.10 16.68
N LYS A 47 15.15 -3.76 17.05
CA LYS A 47 16.52 -3.46 16.54
C LYS A 47 16.94 -4.34 15.36
N GLY A 48 16.14 -5.33 15.00
CA GLY A 48 16.37 -6.24 13.88
C GLY A 48 15.79 -5.70 12.58
N LYS A 49 15.77 -6.56 11.56
CA LYS A 49 15.15 -6.30 10.26
C LYS A 49 14.14 -7.41 9.96
N ILE A 50 12.89 -7.05 9.74
CA ILE A 50 11.84 -7.96 9.30
C ILE A 50 11.34 -7.48 7.94
N GLU A 51 11.40 -8.35 6.94
CA GLU A 51 10.97 -8.05 5.58
C GLU A 51 10.03 -9.11 5.06
N VAL A 52 8.97 -8.69 4.37
CA VAL A 52 8.08 -9.61 3.66
C VAL A 52 8.72 -9.93 2.31
N ILE A 53 9.23 -11.14 2.15
CA ILE A 53 9.91 -11.56 0.91
C ILE A 53 8.89 -11.94 -0.16
N LYS A 54 7.88 -12.75 0.20
CA LYS A 54 6.80 -13.20 -0.68
C LYS A 54 5.54 -13.46 0.12
N PHE A 55 4.39 -13.17 -0.47
CA PHE A 55 3.09 -13.59 0.04
C PHE A 55 2.22 -14.05 -1.13
N VAL A 56 1.26 -14.93 -0.85
CA VAL A 56 0.28 -15.39 -1.84
C VAL A 56 -1.09 -15.30 -1.18
N ARG A 57 -2.05 -14.71 -1.88
CA ARG A 57 -3.45 -14.64 -1.46
C ARG A 57 -4.28 -15.44 -2.44
N PHE A 58 -5.01 -16.43 -1.93
CA PHE A 58 -5.99 -17.16 -2.72
C PHE A 58 -7.39 -16.64 -2.39
N LYS A 59 -8.20 -16.36 -3.42
CA LYS A 59 -9.62 -16.08 -3.28
C LYS A 59 -10.41 -17.10 -4.10
N VAL A 60 -11.44 -17.70 -3.49
CA VAL A 60 -12.34 -18.62 -4.22
C VAL A 60 -13.05 -17.85 -5.34
N GLY A 61 -13.03 -18.40 -6.56
CA GLY A 61 -13.61 -17.76 -7.74
C GLY A 61 -12.77 -16.60 -8.30
N GLU A 62 -11.47 -16.52 -7.99
CA GLU A 62 -10.59 -15.52 -8.61
C GLU A 62 -10.42 -15.81 -10.10
N GLY A 63 -10.98 -14.95 -10.96
CA GLY A 63 -10.91 -15.08 -12.42
C GLY A 63 -12.03 -15.92 -13.05
N ILE A 64 -13.08 -16.26 -12.30
CA ILE A 64 -14.30 -16.93 -12.79
C ILE A 64 -15.49 -15.98 -12.67
#